data_AF-A0A5B7E5Z7-F1
#
_entry.id   AF-A0A5B7E5Z7-F1
#
_cell.length_a   1.000
_cell.length_b   1.000
_cell.length_c   1.000
_cell.angle_alpha   90.00
_cell.angle_beta   90.00
_cell.angle_gamma   90.00
#
_symmetry.space_group_name_H-M   'P 1'
#
loop_
_entity.id
_entity.type
_entity.pdbx_description
1 polymer ?
#
loop_
_entity_poly.entity_id
_entity_poly.type
_entity_poly.pdbx_seq_one_letter_code
_entity_poly.pdbx_strand_id
1 'polypeptide(L)'
;MSQFPVSSHRLIIPSQAYGTRPSLPKSFGLRVASLMTKLSIVSTLFYYFHLPRIGYWQLPIDSLCLPVMDGKKYFPSALSNTRFLEHYSTHSDAIPVFTDGSKSDAGVGFGVVLPSIYRAGSLPSVASVFTAELSTITFALQAGLIRKWTTDVMAMKKSEIKNRINSEVKAKQEEKEEETLALTLIHIQGPFFLYLTGIILSFLAIFSEIMLVFK
;
A
#
# COMPACT_ATOMS: atom_id res chain seq x y z
N MET A 1 10.93 4.94 21.04
CA MET A 1 11.57 6.05 20.32
C MET A 1 12.85 5.52 19.67
N SER A 2 12.78 4.96 18.45
CA SER A 2 13.96 4.45 17.77
C SER A 2 14.61 5.56 16.95
N GLN A 3 15.75 6.06 17.44
CA GLN A 3 16.64 6.94 16.69
C GLN A 3 17.14 6.17 15.47
N PHE A 4 16.80 6.64 14.27
CA PHE A 4 17.44 6.19 13.05
C PHE A 4 18.88 6.75 13.03
N PRO A 5 19.89 5.95 12.64
CA PRO A 5 21.25 6.43 12.58
C PRO A 5 21.37 7.47 11.47
N VAL A 6 21.68 8.71 11.84
CA VAL A 6 22.06 9.77 10.90
C VAL A 6 23.47 9.47 10.45
N SER A 7 23.62 8.77 9.32
CA SER A 7 24.94 8.64 8.70
C SER A 7 25.26 9.91 7.92
N SER A 8 26.22 10.70 8.42
CA SER A 8 26.79 11.84 7.71
C SER A 8 27.72 11.36 6.60
N HIS A 9 27.15 10.98 5.46
CA HIS A 9 27.95 10.73 4.26
C HIS A 9 27.96 11.97 3.37
N ARG A 10 29.14 12.63 3.29
CA ARG A 10 29.47 13.56 2.21
C ARG A 10 29.17 12.88 0.88
N LEU A 11 28.64 13.63 -0.08
CA LEU A 11 28.67 13.24 -1.50
C LEU A 11 30.08 12.75 -1.81
N ILE A 12 30.25 11.43 -2.00
CA ILE A 12 31.49 10.88 -2.54
C ILE A 12 31.45 11.27 -4.02
N ILE A 13 31.90 12.49 -4.27
CA ILE A 13 32.16 12.96 -5.62
C ILE A 13 33.34 12.10 -6.10
N PRO A 14 33.25 11.40 -7.24
CA PRO A 14 34.40 10.70 -7.79
C PRO A 14 35.40 11.76 -8.27
N SER A 15 36.23 12.24 -7.34
CA SER A 15 37.22 13.31 -7.55
C SER A 15 38.55 12.76 -8.02
N GLN A 16 38.85 11.48 -7.74
CA GLN A 16 40.14 10.87 -8.06
C GLN A 16 40.42 10.83 -9.56
N ALA A 17 39.42 10.55 -10.40
CA ALA A 17 39.62 10.47 -11.85
C ALA A 17 39.84 11.83 -12.54
N TYR A 18 39.29 12.92 -11.98
CA TYR A 18 39.49 14.28 -12.53
C TYR A 18 40.84 14.87 -12.09
N GLY A 19 41.27 14.60 -10.85
CA GLY A 19 42.55 15.07 -10.32
C GLY A 19 43.76 14.59 -11.11
N THR A 20 43.67 13.41 -11.74
CA THR A 20 44.75 12.82 -12.55
C THR A 20 44.67 13.17 -14.04
N ARG A 21 43.56 13.75 -14.53
CA ARG A 21 43.39 14.12 -15.95
C ARG A 21 42.50 15.36 -16.13
N PRO A 22 43.07 16.58 -16.09
CA PRO A 22 42.32 17.85 -16.15
C PRO A 22 41.61 18.10 -17.50
N SER A 23 42.00 17.37 -18.55
CA SER A 23 41.42 17.48 -19.90
C SER A 23 40.03 16.85 -20.02
N LEU A 24 39.59 16.06 -19.04
CA LEU A 24 38.24 15.49 -19.04
C LEU A 24 37.22 16.54 -18.59
N PRO A 25 35.99 16.53 -19.14
CA PRO A 25 34.94 17.39 -18.63
C PRO A 25 34.64 17.05 -17.15
N LYS A 26 34.60 18.07 -16.29
CA LYS A 26 34.28 17.92 -14.85
C LYS A 26 33.02 17.07 -14.68
N SER A 27 33.00 16.13 -13.74
CA SER A 27 31.78 15.35 -13.46
C SER A 27 30.63 16.28 -13.00
N PHE A 28 29.39 15.83 -13.19
CA PHE A 28 28.20 16.60 -12.80
C PHE A 28 28.29 17.07 -11.34
N GLY A 29 28.69 16.19 -10.41
CA GLY A 29 28.85 16.53 -8.99
C GLY A 29 29.89 17.62 -8.74
N LEU A 30 31.03 17.62 -9.44
CA LEU A 30 32.05 18.69 -9.32
C LEU A 30 31.57 20.02 -9.91
N ARG A 31 30.81 19.98 -11.02
CA ARG A 31 30.20 21.18 -11.62
C ARG A 31 29.17 21.79 -10.68
N VAL A 32 28.30 20.96 -10.10
CA VAL A 32 27.30 21.39 -9.12
C VAL A 32 27.98 21.93 -7.86
N ALA A 33 29.00 21.25 -7.31
CA ALA A 33 29.73 21.74 -6.15
C ALA A 33 30.38 23.12 -6.41
N SER A 34 31.01 23.30 -7.58
CA SER A 34 31.58 24.60 -7.96
C SER A 34 30.53 25.70 -8.10
N LEU A 35 29.34 25.38 -8.62
CA LEU A 35 28.21 26.30 -8.69
C LEU A 35 27.66 26.65 -7.31
N MET A 36 27.53 25.66 -6.42
CA MET A 36 27.06 25.86 -5.05
C MET A 36 27.99 26.81 -4.29
N THR A 37 29.31 26.65 -4.42
CA THR A 37 30.30 27.58 -3.85
C THR A 37 30.19 28.98 -4.45
N LYS A 38 30.04 29.09 -5.78
CA LYS A 38 29.89 30.39 -6.45
C LYS A 38 28.62 31.15 -6.04
N LEU A 39 27.55 30.42 -5.78
CA LEU A 39 26.25 30.97 -5.41
C LEU A 39 26.08 31.13 -3.89
N SER A 40 27.14 30.88 -3.10
CA SER A 40 27.13 30.90 -1.63
C SER A 40 25.99 30.06 -1.03
N ILE A 41 25.57 28.99 -1.71
CA ILE A 41 24.54 28.09 -1.23
C ILE A 41 25.21 27.18 -0.19
N VAL A 42 24.86 27.36 1.08
CA VAL A 42 25.25 26.43 2.15
C VAL A 42 24.87 25.03 1.70
N SER A 43 25.83 24.10 1.74
CA SER A 43 25.64 22.72 1.26
C SER A 43 24.50 22.07 2.03
N THR A 44 23.27 22.21 1.53
CA THR A 44 22.08 21.66 2.17
C THR A 44 22.23 20.15 2.18
N LEU A 45 21.90 19.53 3.30
CA LEU A 45 21.92 18.08 3.46
C LEU A 45 21.06 17.47 2.34
N PHE A 46 21.70 16.89 1.33
CA PHE A 46 21.00 16.10 0.34
C PHE A 46 20.46 14.89 1.08
N TYR A 47 19.14 14.84 1.28
CA TYR A 47 18.50 13.63 1.75
C TYR A 47 18.68 12.58 0.67
N TYR A 48 19.59 11.63 0.91
CA TYR A 48 19.69 10.44 0.11
C TYR A 48 18.41 9.64 0.36
N PHE A 49 17.43 9.77 -0.53
CA PHE A 49 16.29 8.87 -0.53
C PHE A 49 16.79 7.56 -1.12
N HIS A 50 16.76 6.48 -0.33
CA HIS A 50 16.86 5.16 -0.91
C HIS A 50 15.63 4.98 -1.79
N LEU A 51 15.82 5.02 -3.11
CA LEU A 51 14.77 4.57 -4.01
C LEU A 51 14.40 3.15 -3.56
N PRO A 52 13.10 2.85 -3.38
CA PRO A 52 12.67 1.49 -3.11
C PRO A 52 13.26 0.58 -4.18
N ARG A 53 13.61 -0.67 -3.82
CA ARG A 53 14.16 -1.68 -4.77
C ARG A 53 13.18 -2.08 -5.88
N ILE A 54 12.02 -1.44 -5.92
CA ILE A 54 10.93 -1.66 -6.85
C ILE A 54 11.08 -0.60 -7.93
N GLY A 55 11.17 -1.04 -9.19
CA GLY A 55 11.26 -0.11 -10.32
C GLY A 55 9.98 0.72 -10.44
N TYR A 56 10.07 1.95 -10.98
CA TYR A 56 8.91 2.83 -11.13
C TYR A 56 7.74 2.17 -11.89
N TRP A 57 8.02 1.24 -12.79
CA TRP A 57 7.04 0.44 -13.56
C TRP A 57 6.33 -0.66 -12.76
N GLN A 58 6.80 -0.96 -11.55
CA GLN A 58 6.17 -1.92 -10.63
C GLN A 58 5.32 -1.22 -9.56
N LEU A 59 5.35 0.11 -9.49
CA LEU A 59 4.40 0.85 -8.66
C LEU A 59 3.00 0.64 -9.24
N PRO A 60 1.99 0.39 -8.40
CA PRO A 60 0.61 0.38 -8.87
C PRO A 60 0.35 1.71 -9.58
N ILE A 61 -0.19 1.64 -10.79
CA ILE A 61 -0.65 2.83 -11.49
C ILE A 61 -1.85 3.32 -10.69
N ASP A 62 -1.65 4.38 -9.91
CA ASP A 62 -2.72 4.98 -9.12
C ASP A 62 -3.87 5.36 -10.05
N SER A 63 -5.10 4.96 -9.70
CA SER A 63 -6.29 5.40 -10.42
C SER A 63 -6.51 6.88 -10.11
N LEU A 64 -6.15 7.75 -11.05
CA LEU A 64 -6.44 9.17 -10.92
C LEU A 64 -7.95 9.37 -11.00
N CYS A 65 -8.52 10.02 -9.98
CA CYS A 65 -9.91 10.48 -10.02
C CYS A 65 -10.05 11.69 -10.97
N LEU A 66 -10.04 11.39 -12.27
CA LEU A 66 -10.22 12.34 -13.37
C LEU A 66 -11.50 13.23 -13.27
N PRO A 67 -12.65 12.79 -12.72
CA PRO A 67 -13.89 13.57 -12.75
C PRO A 67 -13.80 14.98 -12.11
N VAL A 68 -12.83 15.23 -11.23
CA VAL A 68 -12.64 16.54 -10.58
C VAL A 68 -11.84 17.52 -11.47
N MET A 69 -11.07 17.03 -12.43
CA MET A 69 -10.10 17.84 -13.20
C MET A 69 -10.68 18.45 -14.48
N ASP A 70 -11.71 17.85 -15.08
CA ASP A 70 -12.27 18.26 -16.39
C ASP A 70 -13.03 19.61 -16.37
N GLY A 71 -13.12 20.28 -15.22
CA GLY A 71 -13.99 21.44 -15.04
C GLY A 71 -13.33 22.76 -14.65
N LYS A 72 -12.05 22.75 -14.27
CA LYS A 72 -11.45 23.88 -13.53
C LYS A 72 -11.42 25.20 -14.32
N LYS A 73 -11.52 25.13 -15.65
CA LYS A 73 -11.50 26.29 -16.55
C LYS A 73 -12.90 26.88 -16.85
N TYR A 74 -13.97 26.13 -16.58
CA TYR A 74 -15.33 26.46 -17.03
C TYR A 74 -16.35 26.64 -15.90
N PHE A 75 -16.00 26.29 -14.66
CA PHE A 75 -16.92 26.41 -13.52
C PHE A 75 -16.53 27.54 -12.56
N PRO A 76 -17.51 28.27 -12.00
CA PRO A 76 -17.28 29.19 -10.90
C PRO A 76 -16.59 28.50 -9.71
N SER A 77 -15.80 29.25 -8.94
CA SER A 77 -15.03 28.70 -7.80
C SER A 77 -15.92 28.01 -6.77
N ALA A 78 -17.12 28.53 -6.53
CA ALA A 78 -18.09 27.93 -5.61
C ALA A 78 -18.53 26.52 -6.07
N LEU A 79 -18.83 26.36 -7.37
CA LEU A 79 -19.26 25.08 -7.94
C LEU A 79 -18.12 24.05 -7.96
N SER A 80 -16.88 24.51 -8.20
CA SER A 80 -15.68 23.66 -8.11
C SER A 80 -15.46 23.15 -6.69
N ASN A 81 -15.69 24.00 -5.68
CA ASN A 81 -15.60 23.61 -4.27
C ASN A 81 -16.65 22.56 -3.92
N THR A 82 -17.93 22.79 -4.27
CA THR A 82 -19.00 21.82 -4.00
C THR A 82 -18.73 20.46 -4.62
N ARG A 83 -18.29 20.41 -5.90
CA ARG A 83 -17.94 19.14 -6.56
C ARG A 83 -16.75 18.45 -5.91
N PHE A 84 -15.75 19.22 -5.49
CA PHE A 84 -14.62 18.66 -4.75
C PHE A 84 -15.07 18.04 -3.43
N LEU A 85 -15.93 18.72 -2.65
CA LEU A 85 -16.42 18.20 -1.38
C LEU A 85 -17.32 16.97 -1.56
N GLU A 86 -18.18 16.96 -2.58
CA GLU A 86 -19.00 15.80 -2.94
C GLU A 86 -18.13 14.59 -3.28
N HIS A 87 -17.13 14.78 -4.13
CA HIS A 87 -16.19 13.70 -4.48
C HIS A 87 -15.31 13.27 -3.30
N TYR A 88 -14.87 14.22 -2.49
CA TYR A 88 -14.10 13.95 -1.28
C TYR A 88 -14.88 13.08 -0.29
N SER A 89 -16.21 13.22 -0.25
CA SER A 89 -17.07 12.36 0.59
C SER A 89 -17.02 10.89 0.23
N THR A 90 -16.68 10.54 -1.03
CA THR A 90 -16.48 9.14 -1.44
C THR A 90 -15.10 8.59 -1.04
N HIS A 91 -14.23 9.44 -0.46
CA HIS A 91 -12.86 9.14 -0.04
C HIS A 91 -12.71 9.42 1.46
N SER A 92 -13.53 8.79 2.28
CA SER A 92 -13.62 9.06 3.74
C SER A 92 -12.34 8.76 4.52
N ASP A 93 -11.44 7.96 3.95
CA ASP A 93 -10.14 7.57 4.50
C ASP A 93 -8.96 8.36 3.91
N ALA A 94 -9.20 9.28 2.97
CA ALA A 94 -8.15 10.08 2.36
C ALA A 94 -7.50 11.05 3.37
N ILE A 95 -6.20 11.29 3.22
CA ILE A 95 -5.53 12.40 3.92
C ILE A 95 -5.59 13.62 3.00
N PRO A 96 -6.24 14.72 3.39
CA PRO A 96 -6.16 15.96 2.64
C PRO A 96 -4.75 16.55 2.80
N VAL A 97 -4.10 16.80 1.67
CA VAL A 97 -2.79 17.46 1.61
C VAL A 97 -2.96 18.72 0.77
N PHE A 98 -2.70 19.87 1.37
CA PHE A 98 -2.68 21.14 0.65
C PHE A 98 -1.24 21.60 0.50
N THR A 99 -0.86 21.95 -0.71
CA THR A 99 0.47 22.46 -1.04
C THR A 99 0.33 23.77 -1.77
N ASP A 100 1.18 24.74 -1.42
CA ASP A 100 1.21 26.04 -2.08
C ASP A 100 2.64 26.51 -2.30
N GLY A 101 2.92 26.97 -3.51
CA GLY A 101 4.19 27.57 -3.91
C GLY A 101 3.93 29.02 -4.29
N SER A 102 4.51 29.97 -3.53
CA SER A 102 4.28 31.39 -3.75
C SER A 102 5.54 32.10 -4.25
N LYS A 103 5.33 33.18 -5.00
CA LYS A 103 6.39 34.07 -5.50
C LYS A 103 6.04 35.52 -5.17
N SER A 104 7.02 36.26 -4.69
CA SER A 104 6.97 37.71 -4.54
C SER A 104 8.29 38.33 -5.01
N ASP A 105 8.37 39.66 -4.98
CA ASP A 105 9.62 40.38 -5.28
C ASP A 105 10.73 40.07 -4.26
N ALA A 106 10.37 39.60 -3.07
CA ALA A 106 11.31 39.21 -2.02
C ALA A 106 11.86 37.77 -2.18
N GLY A 107 11.32 36.98 -3.10
CA GLY A 107 11.74 35.59 -3.35
C GLY A 107 10.57 34.61 -3.48
N VAL A 108 10.83 33.33 -3.19
CA VAL A 108 9.81 32.28 -3.26
C VAL A 108 9.62 31.61 -1.91
N GLY A 109 8.38 31.20 -1.63
CA GLY A 109 7.98 30.53 -0.40
C GLY A 109 7.24 29.23 -0.70
N PHE A 110 7.30 28.32 0.25
CA PHE A 110 6.58 27.04 0.20
C PHE A 110 5.68 26.92 1.42
N GLY A 111 4.52 26.30 1.25
CA GLY A 111 3.55 26.03 2.31
C GLY A 111 2.88 24.67 2.12
N VAL A 112 2.72 23.92 3.21
CA VAL A 112 2.14 22.59 3.18
C VAL A 112 1.34 22.33 4.44
N VAL A 113 0.12 21.83 4.25
CA VAL A 113 -0.87 21.61 5.30
C VAL A 113 -1.38 20.18 5.21
N LEU A 114 -1.13 19.42 6.27
CA LEU A 114 -1.70 18.11 6.55
C LEU A 114 -2.58 18.24 7.81
N PRO A 115 -3.51 17.31 8.09
CA PRO A 115 -4.38 17.37 9.26
C PRO A 115 -3.62 17.52 10.59
N SER A 116 -2.42 16.97 10.68
CA SER A 116 -1.60 16.95 11.90
C SER A 116 -0.37 17.85 11.83
N ILE A 117 -0.02 18.38 10.66
CA ILE A 117 1.27 19.07 10.44
C ILE A 117 1.07 20.24 9.50
N TYR A 118 1.56 21.41 9.91
CA TYR A 118 1.69 22.60 9.08
C TYR A 118 3.17 22.95 8.94
N ARG A 119 3.63 23.26 7.73
CA ARG A 119 4.96 23.81 7.51
C ARG A 119 4.95 24.83 6.39
N ALA A 120 5.61 25.96 6.62
CA ALA A 120 5.87 26.94 5.58
C ALA A 120 7.26 27.55 5.77
N GLY A 121 7.80 28.15 4.72
CA GLY A 121 9.07 28.85 4.79
C GLY A 121 9.46 29.51 3.47
N SER A 122 10.42 30.43 3.56
CA SER A 122 11.04 31.05 2.38
C SER A 122 12.24 30.23 1.93
N LEU A 123 12.43 30.14 0.61
CA LEU A 123 13.61 29.55 0.00
C LEU A 123 14.63 30.65 -0.36
N PRO A 124 15.90 30.29 -0.64
CA PRO A 124 16.89 31.25 -1.11
C PRO A 124 16.40 32.04 -2.33
N SER A 125 16.86 33.29 -2.49
CA SER A 125 16.43 34.19 -3.58
C SER A 125 16.69 33.65 -4.99
N VAL A 126 17.65 32.73 -5.14
CA VAL A 126 17.94 32.02 -6.40
C VAL A 126 16.95 30.92 -6.74
N ALA A 127 16.10 30.51 -5.78
CA ALA A 127 15.14 29.43 -5.96
C ALA A 127 13.96 29.88 -6.84
N SER A 128 13.48 28.97 -7.66
CA SER A 128 12.33 29.20 -8.53
C SER A 128 11.03 28.77 -7.85
N VAL A 129 9.89 29.17 -8.41
CA VAL A 129 8.56 28.70 -7.97
C VAL A 129 8.46 27.18 -8.06
N PHE A 130 9.05 26.58 -9.11
CA PHE A 130 9.11 25.13 -9.23
C PHE A 130 9.89 24.48 -8.09
N THR A 131 10.91 25.16 -7.55
CA THR A 131 11.65 24.68 -6.38
C THR A 131 10.79 24.77 -5.13
N ALA A 132 9.94 25.78 -5.00
CA ALA A 132 8.97 25.89 -3.92
C ALA A 132 7.91 24.77 -3.99
N GLU A 133 7.32 24.53 -5.15
CA GLU A 133 6.38 23.43 -5.37
C GLU A 133 7.02 22.06 -5.12
N LEU A 134 8.25 21.85 -5.60
CA LEU A 134 8.95 20.59 -5.33
C LEU A 134 9.22 20.41 -3.82
N SER A 135 9.52 21.50 -3.12
CA SER A 135 9.77 21.48 -1.68
C SER A 135 8.50 21.14 -0.89
N THR A 136 7.33 21.67 -1.27
CA THR A 136 6.05 21.31 -0.62
C THR A 136 5.71 19.84 -0.82
N ILE A 137 5.85 19.32 -2.04
CA ILE A 137 5.60 17.90 -2.36
C ILE A 137 6.56 17.01 -1.57
N THR A 138 7.85 17.33 -1.58
CA THR A 138 8.87 16.55 -0.86
C THR A 138 8.57 16.51 0.63
N PHE A 139 8.16 17.64 1.21
CA PHE A 139 7.79 17.67 2.62
C PHE A 139 6.51 16.87 2.90
N ALA A 140 5.47 17.00 2.08
CA ALA A 140 4.23 16.23 2.26
C ALA A 140 4.49 14.71 2.31
N LEU A 141 5.36 14.24 1.42
CA LEU A 141 5.80 12.84 1.37
C LEU A 141 6.56 12.45 2.66
N GLN A 142 7.50 13.28 3.12
CA GLN A 142 8.31 13.01 4.31
C GLN A 142 7.50 13.10 5.62
N ALA A 143 6.57 14.05 5.72
CA ALA A 143 5.89 14.41 6.97
C ALA A 143 4.87 13.37 7.41
N GLY A 144 4.27 12.62 6.48
CA GLY A 144 3.25 11.65 6.88
C GLY A 144 2.79 10.68 5.80
N LEU A 145 2.84 11.05 4.52
CA LEU A 145 2.30 10.19 3.47
C LEU A 145 3.01 8.85 3.36
N ILE A 146 4.34 8.86 3.39
CA ILE A 146 5.12 7.61 3.30
C ILE A 146 4.83 6.71 4.52
N ARG A 147 4.70 7.30 5.71
CA ARG A 147 4.41 6.54 6.94
C ARG A 147 3.04 5.87 6.87
N LYS A 148 1.98 6.61 6.49
CA LYS A 148 0.64 6.03 6.35
C LYS A 148 0.60 4.98 5.24
N TRP A 149 1.14 5.29 4.06
CA TRP A 149 1.17 4.33 2.96
C TRP A 149 1.86 3.02 3.37
N THR A 150 2.98 3.12 4.09
CA THR A 150 3.68 1.93 4.60
C THR A 150 2.83 1.15 5.60
N THR A 151 2.11 1.81 6.51
CA THR A 151 1.23 1.11 7.46
C THR A 151 0.05 0.44 6.77
N ASP A 152 -0.55 1.09 5.78
CA ASP A 152 -1.71 0.58 5.06
C ASP A 152 -1.34 -0.61 4.19
N VAL A 153 -0.20 -0.53 3.48
CA VAL A 153 0.34 -1.66 2.70
C VAL A 153 0.68 -2.85 3.61
N MET A 154 1.29 -2.61 4.77
CA MET A 154 1.58 -3.69 5.73
C MET A 154 0.30 -4.30 6.31
N ALA A 155 -0.73 -3.49 6.59
CA ALA A 155 -2.02 -3.97 7.08
C ALA A 155 -2.74 -4.83 6.03
N MET A 156 -2.72 -4.41 4.76
CA MET A 156 -3.28 -5.16 3.64
C MET A 156 -2.57 -6.50 3.45
N LYS A 157 -1.22 -6.53 3.50
CA LYS A 157 -0.48 -7.79 3.41
C LYS A 157 -0.77 -8.73 4.59
N LYS A 158 -0.95 -8.18 5.79
CA LYS A 158 -1.32 -8.96 6.97
C LYS A 158 -2.72 -9.58 6.83
N SER A 159 -3.69 -8.84 6.29
CA SER A 159 -5.04 -9.37 6.06
C SER A 159 -5.05 -10.44 4.98
N GLU A 160 -4.30 -10.25 3.89
CA GLU A 160 -4.12 -11.25 2.82
C GLU A 160 -3.56 -12.57 3.37
N ILE A 161 -2.51 -12.50 4.18
CA ILE A 161 -1.93 -13.69 4.84
C ILE A 161 -2.94 -14.36 5.77
N LYS A 162 -3.63 -13.57 6.61
CA LYS A 162 -4.66 -14.09 7.52
C LYS A 162 -5.78 -14.81 6.76
N ASN A 163 -6.21 -14.25 5.64
CA ASN A 163 -7.27 -14.84 4.81
C ASN A 163 -6.82 -16.18 4.21
N ARG A 164 -5.57 -16.27 3.72
CA ARG A 164 -5.00 -17.53 3.20
C ARG A 164 -4.95 -18.62 4.28
N ILE A 165 -4.45 -18.29 5.47
CA ILE A 165 -4.41 -19.23 6.60
C ILE A 165 -5.83 -19.68 6.96
N ASN A 166 -6.79 -18.75 7.02
CA ASN A 166 -8.16 -19.08 7.38
C ASN A 166 -8.84 -19.97 6.33
N SER A 167 -8.57 -19.76 5.03
CA SER A 167 -9.05 -20.65 3.98
C SER A 167 -8.43 -22.04 4.04
N GLU A 168 -7.13 -22.14 4.35
CA GLU A 168 -6.44 -23.44 4.48
C GLU A 168 -6.95 -24.22 5.71
N VAL A 169 -7.17 -23.53 6.84
CA VAL A 169 -7.75 -24.15 8.04
C VAL A 169 -9.17 -24.62 7.77
N LYS A 170 -9.98 -23.80 7.09
CA LYS A 170 -11.37 -24.16 6.75
C LYS A 170 -11.43 -25.39 5.83
N ALA A 171 -10.59 -25.43 4.79
CA ALA A 171 -10.52 -26.57 3.88
C ALA A 171 -10.12 -27.87 4.60
N LYS A 172 -9.13 -27.82 5.49
CA LYS A 172 -8.72 -28.97 6.30
C LYS A 172 -9.79 -29.44 7.28
N GLN A 173 -10.63 -28.53 7.76
CA GLN A 173 -11.69 -28.85 8.70
C GLN A 173 -12.88 -29.51 7.99
N GLU A 174 -13.22 -29.03 6.79
CA GLU A 174 -14.24 -29.64 5.92
C GLU A 174 -13.81 -31.06 5.48
N GLU A 175 -12.55 -31.25 5.07
CA GLU A 175 -12.00 -32.57 4.70
C GLU A 175 -12.05 -33.56 5.88
N LYS A 176 -11.68 -33.10 7.08
CA LYS A 176 -11.72 -33.94 8.28
C LYS A 176 -13.15 -34.29 8.71
N GLU A 177 -14.10 -33.37 8.55
CA GLU A 177 -15.51 -33.62 8.85
C GLU A 177 -16.10 -34.66 7.88
N GLU A 178 -15.80 -34.54 6.58
CA GLU A 178 -16.21 -35.50 5.56
C GLU A 178 -15.61 -36.90 5.81
N GLU A 179 -14.34 -37.00 6.19
CA GLU A 179 -13.72 -38.27 6.59
C GLU A 179 -14.41 -38.90 7.80
N THR A 180 -14.77 -38.11 8.82
CA THR A 180 -15.45 -38.64 10.01
C THR A 180 -16.87 -39.10 9.71
N LEU A 181 -17.59 -38.40 8.82
CA LEU A 181 -18.91 -38.80 8.35
C LEU A 181 -18.83 -40.10 7.53
N ALA A 182 -17.85 -40.23 6.64
CA ALA A 182 -17.64 -41.46 5.88
C ALA A 182 -17.30 -42.64 6.81
N LEU A 183 -16.42 -42.44 7.79
CA LEU A 183 -15.99 -43.49 8.72
C LEU A 183 -17.14 -43.99 9.62
N THR A 184 -18.00 -43.08 10.09
CA THR A 184 -19.18 -43.41 10.91
C THR A 184 -20.26 -44.12 10.10
N LEU A 185 -20.49 -43.69 8.85
CA LEU A 185 -21.47 -44.33 7.96
C LEU A 185 -21.08 -45.77 7.63
N ILE A 186 -19.80 -46.03 7.33
CA ILE A 186 -19.29 -47.38 7.04
C ILE A 186 -19.43 -48.31 8.25
N HIS A 187 -19.18 -47.81 9.46
CA HIS A 187 -19.31 -48.62 10.69
C HIS A 187 -20.75 -49.03 11.01
N ILE A 188 -21.75 -48.23 10.61
CA ILE A 188 -23.16 -48.50 10.91
C ILE A 188 -23.80 -49.44 9.87
N GLN A 189 -23.23 -49.53 8.66
CA GLN A 189 -23.79 -50.30 7.55
C GLN A 189 -23.90 -51.80 7.87
N GLY A 190 -22.86 -52.43 8.42
CA GLY A 190 -22.84 -53.88 8.72
C GLY A 190 -23.96 -54.33 9.67
N PRO A 191 -24.08 -53.74 10.87
CA PRO A 191 -25.14 -54.07 11.83
C PRO A 191 -26.55 -53.84 11.27
N PHE A 192 -26.74 -52.79 10.48
CA PHE A 192 -28.05 -52.48 9.89
C PHE A 192 -28.48 -53.54 8.87
N PHE A 193 -27.56 -53.98 8.00
CA PHE A 193 -27.82 -55.06 7.05
C PHE A 193 -28.15 -56.38 7.77
N LEU A 194 -27.39 -56.74 8.81
CA LEU A 194 -27.65 -57.93 9.63
C LEU A 194 -29.06 -57.89 10.27
N TYR A 195 -29.43 -56.76 10.85
CA TYR A 195 -30.75 -56.57 11.46
C TYR A 195 -31.89 -56.72 10.45
N LEU A 196 -31.77 -56.09 9.27
CA LEU A 196 -32.78 -56.17 8.22
C LEU A 196 -32.95 -57.60 7.68
N THR A 197 -31.83 -58.31 7.46
CA THR A 197 -31.87 -59.72 7.04
C THR A 197 -32.52 -60.61 8.10
N GLY A 198 -32.26 -60.37 9.39
CA GLY A 198 -32.90 -61.08 10.49
C GLY A 198 -34.43 -60.88 10.51
N ILE A 199 -34.89 -59.63 10.33
CA ILE A 199 -36.33 -59.34 10.23
C ILE A 199 -36.97 -60.10 9.07
N ILE A 200 -36.36 -60.09 7.88
CA ILE A 200 -36.88 -60.77 6.69
C ILE A 200 -36.98 -62.28 6.93
N LEU A 201 -35.94 -62.89 7.52
CA LEU A 201 -35.95 -64.31 7.86
C LEU A 201 -37.04 -64.65 8.89
N SER A 202 -37.26 -63.82 9.90
CA SER A 202 -38.37 -64.00 10.85
C SER A 202 -39.74 -63.96 10.16
N PHE A 203 -39.98 -62.99 9.26
CA PHE A 203 -41.23 -62.93 8.52
C PHE A 203 -41.44 -64.15 7.62
N LEU A 204 -40.39 -64.63 6.95
CA LEU A 204 -40.46 -65.84 6.12
C LEU A 204 -40.76 -67.09 6.97
N ALA A 205 -40.16 -67.21 8.15
CA ALA A 205 -40.44 -68.31 9.06
C ALA A 205 -41.91 -68.32 9.51
N ILE A 206 -42.43 -67.18 9.96
CA ILE A 206 -43.84 -67.02 10.36
C ILE A 206 -44.78 -67.34 9.20
N PHE A 207 -44.47 -66.83 7.99
CA PHE A 207 -45.28 -67.10 6.81
C PHE A 207 -45.28 -68.59 6.44
N SER A 208 -44.12 -69.26 6.55
CA SER A 208 -44.01 -70.70 6.33
C SER A 208 -44.81 -71.51 7.34
N GLU A 209 -44.81 -71.11 8.62
CA GLU A 209 -45.61 -71.76 9.67
C GLU A 209 -47.11 -71.60 9.40
N ILE A 210 -47.55 -70.39 9.04
CA ILE A 210 -48.96 -70.13 8.67
C ILE A 210 -49.36 -71.03 7.49
N MET A 211 -48.56 -71.09 6.43
CA MET A 211 -48.86 -71.94 5.27
C MET A 211 -48.91 -73.43 5.58
N LEU A 212 -48.18 -73.89 6.61
CA LEU A 212 -48.17 -75.29 7.04
C LEU A 212 -49.39 -75.64 7.90
N VAL A 213 -49.90 -74.68 8.67
CA VAL A 213 -51.14 -74.84 9.48
C VAL A 213 -52.40 -74.88 8.61
N PHE A 214 -52.40 -74.17 7.47
CA PHE A 214 -53.55 -74.11 6.56
C PHE A 214 -53.55 -75.19 5.46
N LYS A 215 -52.67 -76.20 5.56
CA LYS A 215 -52.55 -77.31 4.61
C LYS A 215 -53.07 -78.60 5.22
#